data_AF-A0A940RBH0-F1
#
_entry.id   AF-A0A940RBH0-F1
#
_cell.length_a   1.000
_cell.length_b   1.000
_cell.length_c   1.000
_cell.angle_alpha   90.00
_cell.angle_beta   90.00
_cell.angle_gamma   90.00
#
_symmetry.space_group_name_H-M   'P 1'
#
loop_
_entity.id
_entity.type
_entity.pdbx_description
1 polymer ?
#
loop_
_entity_poly.entity_id
_entity_poly.type
_entity_poly.pdbx_seq_one_letter_code
_entity_poly.pdbx_strand_id
1 'polypeptide(L)'
;MKKFLRTIPIHSFLIGLYVILFIYIRNTNKTSFSSVYRSILVELAVTVLVFAISYLLLRSARKAGIFSTLLLVGLFIYGILYNKLEALYYNGYWPFSHIHRFLLIFYFLIYVLLFVFFFRSKRPHYNLNYILNSFVLILFLMNLPLFFLSLKNETTTTQSNKFLAINSPGYKNIVNADNSFPDVYYIILDGYANEKILKDFYLDKSPLLYQYLRKRGFYIADSSRANYPFTALSLSSSLNLGYLDSSISNTAPTTLIRDNTVNHIFKKANYKLINIESGFAITEQFTLVDKTISAHLLNEFETRLVDLTILRLDDVLGFTHYKRLKNVLNGLESFLQEKGPKFCFIHIVSPHPPYVVDSAGKRMV
;
A
#
# COMPACT_ATOMS: atom_id res chain seq x y z
N MET A 1 -32.20 -11.51 22.39
CA MET A 1 -31.38 -11.28 21.17
C MET A 1 -32.19 -10.82 19.95
N LYS A 2 -33.24 -11.55 19.51
CA LYS A 2 -34.02 -11.22 18.29
C LYS A 2 -34.65 -9.82 18.28
N LYS A 3 -35.18 -9.34 19.42
CA LYS A 3 -35.76 -7.99 19.57
C LYS A 3 -34.70 -6.90 19.34
N PHE A 4 -33.52 -7.04 19.96
CA PHE A 4 -32.39 -6.14 19.83
C PHE A 4 -31.89 -6.02 18.38
N LEU A 5 -31.68 -7.16 17.71
CA LEU A 5 -31.26 -7.19 16.29
C LEU A 5 -32.33 -6.66 15.32
N ARG A 6 -33.59 -6.58 15.73
CA ARG A 6 -34.67 -5.95 14.93
C ARG A 6 -34.72 -4.44 15.08
N THR A 7 -34.16 -3.88 16.16
CA THR A 7 -34.34 -2.47 16.52
C THR A 7 -33.10 -1.62 16.32
N ILE A 8 -31.91 -2.17 16.58
CA ILE A 8 -30.65 -1.42 16.52
C ILE A 8 -29.88 -1.82 15.25
N PRO A 9 -29.47 -0.88 14.39
CA PRO A 9 -28.85 -1.17 13.08
C PRO A 9 -27.33 -1.39 13.17
N ILE A 10 -26.90 -2.42 13.89
CA ILE A 10 -25.48 -2.74 14.13
C ILE A 10 -24.70 -2.97 12.82
N HIS A 11 -25.36 -3.50 11.79
CA HIS A 11 -24.80 -3.73 10.46
C HIS A 11 -24.16 -2.48 9.85
N SER A 12 -24.66 -1.28 10.17
CA SER A 12 -24.07 -0.02 9.68
C SER A 12 -22.67 0.22 10.24
N PHE A 13 -22.42 -0.20 11.49
CA PHE A 13 -21.13 -0.05 12.17
C PHE A 13 -20.15 -1.20 11.91
N LEU A 14 -20.65 -2.37 11.48
CA LEU A 14 -19.82 -3.54 11.23
C LEU A 14 -19.39 -3.69 9.77
N ILE A 15 -20.14 -3.15 8.81
CA ILE A 15 -19.87 -3.43 7.38
C ILE A 15 -18.52 -2.89 6.90
N GLY A 16 -18.16 -1.66 7.29
CA GLY A 16 -16.87 -1.06 6.99
C GLY A 16 -15.70 -1.83 7.62
N LEU A 17 -15.84 -2.15 8.92
CA LEU A 17 -14.88 -2.98 9.64
C LEU A 17 -14.69 -4.35 8.99
N TYR A 18 -15.78 -4.98 8.56
CA TYR A 18 -15.73 -6.24 7.83
C TYR A 18 -14.91 -6.11 6.55
N VAL A 19 -15.13 -5.08 5.74
CA VAL A 19 -14.39 -4.86 4.48
C VAL A 19 -12.89 -4.70 4.75
N ILE A 20 -12.52 -3.82 5.69
CA ILE A 20 -11.12 -3.58 6.06
C ILE A 20 -10.46 -4.88 6.56
N LEU A 21 -11.12 -5.59 7.47
CA LEU A 21 -10.59 -6.82 8.03
C LEU A 21 -10.45 -7.92 6.98
N PHE A 22 -11.42 -8.04 6.07
CA PHE A 22 -11.39 -8.99 4.97
C PHE A 22 -10.20 -8.75 4.03
N ILE A 23 -9.97 -7.48 3.65
CA ILE A 23 -8.83 -7.10 2.79
C ILE A 23 -7.52 -7.39 3.51
N TYR A 24 -7.41 -7.02 4.79
CA TYR A 24 -6.20 -7.28 5.59
C TYR A 24 -5.88 -8.77 5.65
N ILE A 25 -6.83 -9.62 6.07
CA ILE A 25 -6.63 -11.07 6.22
C ILE A 25 -6.14 -11.72 4.92
N ARG A 26 -6.63 -11.25 3.77
CA ARG A 26 -6.24 -11.77 2.45
C ARG A 26 -4.86 -11.30 1.98
N ASN A 27 -4.27 -10.31 2.65
CA ASN A 27 -3.01 -9.66 2.25
C ASN A 27 -1.99 -9.57 3.39
N THR A 28 -2.08 -10.43 4.41
CA THR A 28 -1.16 -10.45 5.57
C THR A 28 0.30 -10.70 5.21
N ASN A 29 0.56 -11.30 4.04
CA ASN A 29 1.90 -11.47 3.48
C ASN A 29 2.49 -10.18 2.87
N LYS A 30 1.66 -9.16 2.62
CA LYS A 30 2.03 -7.89 1.99
C LYS A 30 1.98 -6.72 2.95
N THR A 31 0.99 -6.69 3.85
CA THR A 31 0.77 -5.60 4.81
C THR A 31 0.83 -6.11 6.24
N SER A 32 1.34 -5.29 7.16
CA SER A 32 1.27 -5.54 8.60
C SER A 32 0.06 -4.86 9.24
N PHE A 33 -0.35 -5.33 10.41
CA PHE A 33 -1.49 -4.76 11.13
C PHE A 33 -1.29 -3.27 11.52
N SER A 34 -0.04 -2.86 11.77
CA SER A 34 0.30 -1.46 12.07
C SER A 34 -0.03 -0.50 10.92
N SER A 35 -0.21 -0.99 9.70
CA SER A 35 -0.63 -0.18 8.55
C SER A 35 -2.15 -0.04 8.45
N VAL A 36 -2.92 -0.86 9.18
CA VAL A 36 -4.39 -0.96 9.06
C VAL A 36 -5.14 -0.18 10.14
N TYR A 37 -4.57 0.00 11.33
CA TYR A 37 -5.28 0.60 12.47
C TYR A 37 -5.86 1.99 12.15
N ARG A 38 -5.13 2.82 11.40
CA ARG A 38 -5.58 4.16 11.00
C ARG A 38 -6.81 4.08 10.08
N SER A 39 -6.83 3.13 9.15
CA SER A 39 -7.99 2.87 8.30
C SER A 39 -9.23 2.48 9.12
N ILE A 40 -9.06 1.67 10.17
CA ILE A 40 -10.16 1.29 11.07
C ILE A 40 -10.74 2.52 11.77
N LEU A 41 -9.90 3.40 12.31
CA LEU A 41 -10.34 4.63 12.98
C LEU A 41 -11.06 5.58 12.02
N VAL A 42 -10.52 5.77 10.82
CA VAL A 42 -11.13 6.62 9.79
C VAL A 42 -12.48 6.03 9.35
N GLU A 43 -12.57 4.73 9.13
CA GLU A 43 -13.82 4.08 8.72
C GLU A 43 -14.89 4.15 9.81
N LEU A 44 -14.52 4.01 11.08
CA LEU A 44 -15.45 4.21 12.19
C LEU A 44 -15.98 5.65 12.22
N ALA A 45 -15.10 6.65 12.03
CA ALA A 45 -15.49 8.05 11.96
C ALA A 45 -16.42 8.35 10.77
N VAL A 46 -16.08 7.84 9.58
CA VAL A 46 -16.91 7.95 8.37
C VAL A 46 -18.27 7.29 8.59
N THR A 47 -18.30 6.10 9.18
CA THR A 47 -19.54 5.39 9.47
C THR A 47 -20.44 6.14 10.43
N VAL A 48 -19.87 6.69 11.53
CA VAL A 48 -20.62 7.53 12.48
C VAL A 48 -21.19 8.76 11.79
N LEU A 49 -20.40 9.43 10.95
CA LEU A 49 -20.83 10.60 10.20
C LEU A 49 -21.95 10.28 9.22
N VAL A 50 -21.79 9.23 8.40
CA VAL A 50 -22.79 8.78 7.42
C VAL A 50 -24.09 8.37 8.13
N PHE A 51 -23.98 7.66 9.25
CA PHE A 51 -25.14 7.28 10.06
C PHE A 51 -25.84 8.50 10.66
N ALA A 52 -25.09 9.44 11.24
CA ALA A 52 -25.63 10.65 11.85
C ALA A 52 -26.37 11.50 10.81
N ILE A 53 -25.77 11.74 9.63
CA ILE A 53 -26.43 12.47 8.53
C ILE A 53 -27.70 11.73 8.09
N SER A 54 -27.62 10.41 7.88
CA SER A 54 -28.78 9.59 7.49
C SER A 54 -29.88 9.63 8.56
N TYR A 55 -29.52 9.67 9.83
CA TYR A 55 -30.44 9.76 10.96
C TYR A 55 -31.13 11.11 11.02
N LEU A 56 -30.40 12.21 10.83
CA LEU A 56 -30.96 13.55 10.79
C LEU A 56 -31.99 13.70 9.66
N LEU A 57 -31.70 13.13 8.49
CA LEU A 57 -32.56 13.21 7.31
C LEU A 57 -33.78 12.28 7.39
N LEU A 58 -33.59 11.02 7.80
CA LEU A 58 -34.66 10.00 7.81
C LEU A 58 -35.41 9.90 9.14
N ARG A 59 -34.90 10.55 10.19
CA ARG A 59 -35.45 10.63 11.56
C ARG A 59 -35.82 9.26 12.16
N SER A 60 -35.13 8.21 11.74
CA SER A 60 -35.39 6.84 12.16
C SER A 60 -34.09 6.04 12.13
N ALA A 61 -33.65 5.55 13.28
CA ALA A 61 -32.41 4.80 13.41
C ALA A 61 -32.34 3.61 12.44
N ARG A 62 -33.43 2.87 12.27
CA ARG A 62 -33.48 1.71 11.36
C ARG A 62 -33.33 2.10 9.89
N LYS A 63 -34.08 3.12 9.44
CA LYS A 63 -33.95 3.61 8.05
C LYS A 63 -32.56 4.18 7.80
N ALA A 64 -32.06 4.97 8.73
CA ALA A 64 -30.72 5.55 8.69
C ALA A 64 -29.65 4.48 8.61
N GLY A 65 -29.75 3.44 9.44
CA GLY A 65 -28.85 2.31 9.45
C GLY A 65 -28.85 1.54 8.13
N ILE A 66 -30.03 1.20 7.60
CA ILE A 66 -30.14 0.48 6.32
C ILE A 66 -29.55 1.32 5.20
N PHE A 67 -29.92 2.60 5.13
CA PHE A 67 -29.41 3.52 4.11
C PHE A 67 -27.89 3.72 4.22
N SER A 68 -27.35 3.87 5.44
CA SER A 68 -25.91 3.99 5.69
C SER A 68 -25.15 2.75 5.26
N THR A 69 -25.65 1.55 5.55
CA THR A 69 -25.04 0.30 5.06
C THR A 69 -25.02 0.23 3.55
N LEU A 70 -26.12 0.60 2.88
CA LEU A 70 -26.15 0.62 1.40
C LEU A 70 -25.19 1.65 0.81
N LEU A 71 -25.03 2.81 1.47
CA LEU A 71 -24.02 3.81 1.10
C LEU A 71 -22.60 3.27 1.24
N LEU A 72 -22.24 2.71 2.40
CA LEU A 72 -20.90 2.18 2.65
C LEU A 72 -20.58 0.97 1.76
N VAL A 73 -21.53 0.06 1.53
CA VAL A 73 -21.35 -1.06 0.60
C VAL A 73 -21.11 -0.56 -0.82
N GLY A 74 -21.95 0.36 -1.31
CA GLY A 74 -21.76 0.89 -2.66
C GLY A 74 -20.48 1.72 -2.78
N LEU A 75 -20.06 2.41 -1.72
CA LEU A 75 -18.78 3.11 -1.65
C LEU A 75 -17.63 2.16 -2.00
N PHE A 76 -17.47 1.03 -1.30
CA PHE A 76 -16.40 0.06 -1.58
C PHE A 76 -16.59 -0.76 -2.88
N ILE A 77 -17.81 -0.86 -3.40
CA ILE A 77 -18.08 -1.51 -4.70
C ILE A 77 -17.68 -0.60 -5.87
N TYR A 78 -17.62 0.72 -5.66
CA TYR A 78 -17.38 1.69 -6.73
C TYR A 78 -16.12 1.37 -7.54
N GLY A 79 -14.99 1.15 -6.86
CA GLY A 79 -13.73 0.86 -7.52
C GLY A 79 -13.70 -0.51 -8.21
N ILE A 80 -14.40 -1.50 -7.64
CA ILE A 80 -14.56 -2.82 -8.26
C ILE A 80 -15.31 -2.68 -9.59
N LEU A 81 -16.39 -1.92 -9.59
CA LEU A 81 -17.20 -1.69 -10.79
C LEU A 81 -16.44 -0.84 -11.82
N TYR A 82 -15.71 0.18 -11.38
CA TYR A 82 -14.82 0.96 -12.25
C TYR A 82 -13.81 0.06 -12.97
N ASN A 83 -13.04 -0.75 -12.23
CA ASN A 83 -12.02 -1.63 -12.82
C ASN A 83 -12.62 -2.60 -13.83
N LYS A 84 -13.84 -3.10 -13.57
CA LYS A 84 -14.55 -3.98 -14.50
C LYS A 84 -14.98 -3.24 -15.77
N LEU A 85 -15.52 -2.02 -15.65
CA LEU A 85 -15.90 -1.19 -16.80
C LEU A 85 -14.68 -0.77 -17.62
N GLU A 86 -13.55 -0.49 -16.96
CA GLU A 86 -12.28 -0.16 -17.61
C GLU A 86 -11.74 -1.35 -18.41
N ALA A 87 -11.75 -2.55 -17.81
CA ALA A 87 -11.39 -3.77 -18.53
C ALA A 87 -12.31 -4.02 -19.74
N LEU A 88 -13.62 -3.76 -19.62
CA LEU A 88 -14.55 -3.86 -20.74
C LEU A 88 -14.28 -2.80 -21.81
N TYR A 89 -13.86 -1.59 -21.44
CA TYR A 89 -13.49 -0.53 -22.38
C TYR A 89 -12.28 -0.94 -23.22
N TYR A 90 -11.21 -1.40 -22.58
CA TYR A 90 -10.00 -1.85 -23.30
C TYR A 90 -10.23 -3.11 -24.15
N ASN A 91 -11.21 -3.95 -23.78
CA ASN A 91 -11.63 -5.10 -24.59
C ASN A 91 -12.68 -4.75 -25.67
N GLY A 92 -13.06 -3.47 -25.82
CA GLY A 92 -14.02 -3.01 -26.83
C GLY A 92 -15.49 -3.29 -26.53
N TYR A 93 -15.84 -3.81 -25.35
CA TYR A 93 -17.22 -4.10 -24.93
C TYR A 93 -17.92 -2.92 -24.26
N TRP A 94 -17.17 -1.88 -23.87
CA TRP A 94 -17.72 -0.66 -23.29
C TRP A 94 -17.27 0.55 -24.12
N PRO A 95 -18.19 1.40 -24.60
CA PRO A 95 -17.84 2.43 -25.59
C PRO A 95 -17.31 3.74 -24.98
N PHE A 96 -17.40 3.94 -23.65
CA PHE A 96 -17.13 5.24 -23.03
C PHE A 96 -15.87 5.27 -22.16
N SER A 97 -14.86 6.05 -22.56
CA SER A 97 -13.62 6.23 -21.81
C SER A 97 -13.78 6.97 -20.48
N HIS A 98 -14.77 7.88 -20.37
CA HIS A 98 -15.01 8.70 -19.17
C HIS A 98 -15.82 7.97 -18.09
N ILE A 99 -15.37 6.78 -17.68
CA ILE A 99 -16.11 5.85 -16.81
C ILE A 99 -16.59 6.51 -15.51
N HIS A 100 -15.75 7.32 -14.86
CA HIS A 100 -16.14 8.04 -13.65
C HIS A 100 -17.40 8.88 -13.83
N ARG A 101 -17.54 9.61 -14.95
CA ARG A 101 -18.70 10.48 -15.17
C ARG A 101 -20.01 9.68 -15.16
N PHE A 102 -20.04 8.55 -15.87
CA PHE A 102 -21.22 7.70 -15.95
C PHE A 102 -21.50 6.99 -14.64
N LEU A 103 -20.45 6.50 -13.97
CA LEU A 103 -20.58 5.79 -12.70
C LEU A 103 -21.08 6.72 -11.59
N LEU A 104 -20.58 7.95 -11.52
CA LEU A 104 -21.05 8.98 -10.58
C LEU A 104 -22.54 9.31 -10.78
N ILE A 105 -22.98 9.47 -12.04
CA ILE A 105 -24.39 9.72 -12.35
C ILE A 105 -25.26 8.52 -11.92
N PHE A 106 -24.82 7.30 -12.26
CA PHE A 106 -25.54 6.07 -11.86
C PHE A 106 -25.69 5.96 -10.34
N TYR A 107 -24.59 6.17 -9.60
CA TYR A 107 -24.57 6.14 -8.14
C TYR A 107 -25.43 7.25 -7.52
N PHE A 108 -25.39 8.46 -8.09
CA PHE A 108 -26.24 9.56 -7.64
C PHE A 108 -27.72 9.21 -7.80
N LEU A 109 -28.14 8.75 -8.98
CA LEU A 109 -29.52 8.40 -9.26
C LEU A 109 -30.03 7.27 -8.35
N ILE A 110 -29.25 6.19 -8.17
CA ILE A 110 -29.67 5.08 -7.33
C ILE A 110 -29.80 5.50 -5.86
N TYR A 111 -28.89 6.34 -5.35
CA TYR A 111 -28.97 6.80 -3.97
C TYR A 111 -30.10 7.82 -3.73
N VAL A 112 -30.40 8.69 -4.70
CA VAL A 112 -31.58 9.55 -4.64
C VAL A 112 -32.86 8.71 -4.60
N LEU A 113 -32.97 7.68 -5.45
CA LEU A 113 -34.13 6.77 -5.45
C LEU A 113 -34.27 6.02 -4.12
N LEU A 114 -33.17 5.47 -3.60
CA LEU A 114 -33.15 4.80 -2.29
C LEU A 114 -33.53 5.76 -1.16
N PHE A 115 -33.00 6.98 -1.17
CA PHE A 115 -33.31 8.01 -0.18
C PHE A 115 -34.81 8.35 -0.21
N VAL A 116 -35.36 8.65 -1.40
CA VAL A 116 -36.80 8.96 -1.57
C VAL A 116 -37.67 7.79 -1.11
N PHE A 117 -37.28 6.55 -1.43
CA PHE A 117 -37.98 5.35 -0.97
C PHE A 117 -38.02 5.26 0.56
N PHE A 118 -36.89 5.40 1.25
CA PHE A 118 -36.84 5.33 2.71
C PHE A 118 -37.51 6.52 3.39
N PHE A 119 -37.38 7.71 2.81
CA PHE A 119 -38.02 8.93 3.29
C PHE A 119 -39.54 8.77 3.25
N ARG A 120 -40.11 8.32 2.13
CA ARG A 120 -41.56 8.12 1.94
C ARG A 120 -42.11 6.87 2.63
N SER A 121 -41.29 5.86 2.89
CA SER A 121 -41.75 4.61 3.51
C SER A 121 -42.25 4.83 4.94
N LYS A 122 -43.51 4.50 5.22
CA LYS A 122 -44.05 4.45 6.61
C LYS A 122 -43.74 3.14 7.34
N ARG A 123 -43.14 2.16 6.66
CA ARG A 123 -42.83 0.84 7.25
C ARG A 123 -41.69 0.91 8.27
N PRO A 124 -41.75 0.12 9.35
CA PRO A 124 -40.72 0.09 10.39
C PRO A 124 -39.46 -0.71 10.04
N HIS A 125 -39.47 -1.50 8.96
CA HIS A 125 -38.32 -2.26 8.43
C HIS A 125 -37.62 -3.23 9.42
N TYR A 126 -38.34 -3.76 10.42
CA TYR A 126 -37.77 -4.69 11.41
C TYR A 126 -37.10 -5.92 10.80
N ASN A 127 -37.72 -6.53 9.78
CA ASN A 127 -37.22 -7.75 9.17
C ASN A 127 -35.94 -7.50 8.36
N LEU A 128 -35.90 -6.41 7.59
CA LEU A 128 -34.70 -6.04 6.82
C LEU A 128 -33.53 -5.71 7.75
N ASN A 129 -33.76 -4.94 8.82
CA ASN A 129 -32.74 -4.64 9.82
C ASN A 129 -32.20 -5.92 10.49
N TYR A 130 -33.09 -6.86 10.82
CA TYR A 130 -32.69 -8.15 11.38
C TYR A 130 -31.85 -8.98 10.40
N ILE A 131 -32.28 -9.08 9.13
CA ILE A 131 -31.55 -9.82 8.10
C ILE A 131 -30.16 -9.22 7.91
N LEU A 132 -30.04 -7.90 7.76
CA LEU A 132 -28.75 -7.23 7.58
C LEU A 132 -27.85 -7.37 8.80
N ASN A 133 -28.39 -7.21 10.01
CA ASN A 133 -27.63 -7.44 11.23
C ASN A 133 -27.09 -8.87 11.31
N SER A 134 -27.95 -9.87 11.10
CA SER A 134 -27.54 -11.27 11.12
C SER A 134 -26.49 -11.56 10.05
N PHE A 135 -26.70 -11.09 8.83
CA PHE A 135 -25.79 -11.32 7.71
C PHE A 135 -24.41 -10.69 7.94
N VAL A 136 -24.36 -9.39 8.25
CA VAL A 136 -23.09 -8.68 8.47
C VAL A 136 -22.37 -9.18 9.72
N LEU A 137 -23.11 -9.52 10.79
CA LEU A 137 -22.52 -10.11 11.98
C LEU A 137 -21.89 -11.48 11.68
N ILE A 138 -22.58 -12.36 10.93
CA ILE A 138 -22.02 -13.65 10.52
C ILE A 138 -20.75 -13.43 9.69
N LEU A 139 -20.79 -12.56 8.69
CA LEU A 139 -19.62 -12.24 7.87
C LEU A 139 -18.44 -11.71 8.69
N PHE A 140 -18.71 -10.83 9.65
CA PHE A 140 -17.70 -10.30 10.56
C PHE A 140 -17.09 -11.41 11.44
N LEU A 141 -17.94 -12.23 12.07
CA LEU A 141 -17.52 -13.33 12.93
C LEU A 141 -16.72 -14.40 12.18
N MET A 142 -17.06 -14.69 10.92
CA MET A 142 -16.32 -15.64 10.07
C MET A 142 -14.87 -15.20 9.81
N ASN A 143 -14.58 -13.90 9.86
CA ASN A 143 -13.22 -13.38 9.68
C ASN A 143 -12.38 -13.42 10.97
N LEU A 144 -12.99 -13.47 12.16
CA LEU A 144 -12.24 -13.38 13.42
C LEU A 144 -11.25 -14.53 13.62
N PRO A 145 -11.57 -15.82 13.37
CA PRO A 145 -10.60 -16.90 13.50
C PRO A 145 -9.37 -16.70 12.61
N LEU A 146 -9.59 -16.32 11.35
CA LEU A 146 -8.51 -16.05 10.40
C LEU A 146 -7.67 -14.84 10.82
N PHE A 147 -8.32 -13.80 11.38
CA PHE A 147 -7.61 -12.66 11.95
C PHE A 147 -6.69 -13.06 13.11
N PHE A 148 -7.20 -13.80 14.10
CA PHE A 148 -6.37 -14.23 15.23
C PHE A 148 -5.23 -15.17 14.81
N LEU A 149 -5.46 -16.05 13.83
CA LEU A 149 -4.40 -16.85 13.22
C LEU A 149 -3.35 -15.97 12.52
N SER A 150 -3.76 -14.92 11.83
CA SER A 150 -2.83 -14.01 11.17
C SER A 150 -1.90 -13.27 12.14
N LEU A 151 -2.42 -12.82 13.29
CA LEU A 151 -1.62 -12.15 14.32
C LEU A 151 -0.57 -13.09 14.93
N LYS A 152 -0.91 -14.38 15.11
CA LYS A 152 0.04 -15.39 15.60
C LYS A 152 1.17 -15.64 14.60
N ASN A 153 0.86 -15.67 13.31
CA ASN A 153 1.85 -15.90 12.25
C ASN A 153 2.81 -14.71 12.06
N GLU A 154 2.36 -13.47 12.27
CA GLU A 154 3.27 -12.29 12.29
C GLU A 154 4.39 -12.48 13.33
N THR A 155 4.10 -13.05 14.50
CA THR A 155 5.09 -13.29 15.55
C THR A 155 5.99 -14.51 15.33
N THR A 156 5.62 -15.44 14.45
CA THR A 156 6.30 -16.75 14.31
C THR A 156 7.23 -16.82 13.09
N THR A 157 7.33 -15.76 12.29
CA THR A 157 8.21 -15.74 11.09
C THR A 157 9.64 -15.33 11.43
N THR A 158 10.22 -15.96 12.46
CA THR A 158 11.64 -15.90 12.85
C THR A 158 12.45 -17.06 12.25
N GLN A 159 11.98 -17.64 11.14
CA GLN A 159 12.66 -18.69 10.39
C GLN A 159 13.50 -18.18 9.20
N SER A 160 13.74 -16.87 9.08
CA SER A 160 14.76 -16.31 8.18
C SER A 160 16.19 -16.71 8.56
N ASN A 161 16.37 -17.34 9.74
CA ASN A 161 17.63 -17.90 10.29
C ASN A 161 18.38 -18.92 9.40
N LYS A 162 18.05 -19.05 8.11
CA LYS A 162 18.89 -19.69 7.08
C LYS A 162 19.39 -18.66 6.07
N PHE A 163 19.94 -17.54 6.54
CA PHE A 163 20.70 -16.65 5.66
C PHE A 163 21.96 -17.36 5.18
N LEU A 164 22.06 -17.60 3.86
CA LEU A 164 23.21 -18.21 3.18
C LEU A 164 24.55 -17.47 3.47
N ALA A 165 24.50 -16.24 3.99
CA ALA A 165 25.66 -15.39 4.23
C ALA A 165 26.08 -15.23 5.72
N ILE A 166 25.21 -15.45 6.71
CA ILE A 166 25.55 -15.27 8.14
C ILE A 166 26.59 -16.31 8.61
N ASN A 167 26.63 -17.47 7.95
CA ASN A 167 27.63 -18.51 8.22
C ASN A 167 28.93 -18.33 7.43
N SER A 168 29.04 -17.30 6.58
CA SER A 168 30.26 -17.05 5.80
C SER A 168 31.42 -16.58 6.68
N PRO A 169 32.68 -16.93 6.35
CA PRO A 169 33.85 -16.42 7.06
C PRO A 169 33.91 -14.88 7.10
N GLY A 170 33.49 -14.23 6.02
CA GLY A 170 33.42 -12.77 5.93
C GLY A 170 32.48 -12.14 6.97
N TYR A 171 31.30 -12.76 7.21
CA TYR A 171 30.39 -12.28 8.24
C TYR A 171 30.96 -12.43 9.66
N LYS A 172 31.69 -13.52 9.94
CA LYS A 172 32.29 -13.75 11.26
C LYS A 172 33.32 -12.69 11.62
N ASN A 173 34.09 -12.23 10.64
CA ASN A 173 35.20 -11.28 10.79
C ASN A 173 34.82 -9.81 10.57
N ILE A 174 33.53 -9.46 10.69
CA ILE A 174 33.10 -8.06 10.59
C ILE A 174 33.69 -7.24 11.75
N VAL A 175 34.36 -6.15 11.39
CA VAL A 175 34.92 -5.16 12.32
C VAL A 175 33.88 -4.08 12.61
N ASN A 176 33.86 -3.57 13.84
CA ASN A 176 33.02 -2.44 14.21
C ASN A 176 33.49 -1.17 13.50
N ALA A 177 32.57 -0.47 12.86
CA ALA A 177 32.82 0.81 12.25
C ALA A 177 33.06 1.88 13.31
N ASP A 178 34.05 2.72 13.07
CA ASP A 178 34.28 3.98 13.77
C ASP A 178 33.98 5.16 12.82
N ASN A 179 34.20 6.38 13.29
CA ASN A 179 33.90 7.59 12.51
C ASN A 179 34.76 7.78 11.24
N SER A 180 35.75 6.91 10.97
CA SER A 180 36.51 6.92 9.71
C SER A 180 35.82 6.14 8.60
N PHE A 181 34.86 5.27 8.92
CA PHE A 181 34.13 4.50 7.93
C PHE A 181 33.13 5.38 7.17
N PRO A 182 32.99 5.19 5.85
CA PRO A 182 32.09 6.00 5.04
C PRO A 182 30.62 5.65 5.28
N ASP A 183 29.76 6.63 5.06
CA ASP A 183 28.33 6.39 4.92
C ASP A 183 28.05 5.59 3.64
N VAL A 184 27.10 4.67 3.69
CA VAL A 184 26.71 3.83 2.55
C VAL A 184 25.26 4.11 2.18
N TYR A 185 25.05 4.56 0.95
CA TYR A 185 23.72 4.85 0.39
C TYR A 185 23.37 3.82 -0.67
N TYR A 186 22.32 3.04 -0.43
CA TYR A 186 21.76 2.12 -1.41
C TYR A 186 20.47 2.71 -2.00
N ILE A 187 20.60 3.31 -3.19
CA ILE A 187 19.52 4.04 -3.87
C ILE A 187 18.98 3.18 -5.02
N ILE A 188 17.68 2.90 -4.97
CA ILE A 188 16.94 2.18 -5.99
C ILE A 188 15.96 3.13 -6.68
N LEU A 189 16.11 3.29 -7.99
CA LEU A 189 15.17 3.99 -8.86
C LEU A 189 14.28 2.94 -9.54
N ASP A 190 13.04 2.80 -9.06
CA ASP A 190 12.15 1.70 -9.47
C ASP A 190 11.77 1.81 -10.94
N GLY A 191 12.08 0.76 -11.71
CA GLY A 191 11.87 0.72 -13.15
C GLY A 191 12.85 1.56 -13.98
N TYR A 192 13.90 2.15 -13.40
CA TYR A 192 14.89 2.92 -14.18
C TYR A 192 15.81 1.98 -14.96
N ALA A 193 15.73 2.02 -16.28
CA ALA A 193 16.46 1.11 -17.14
C ALA A 193 17.94 1.52 -17.32
N ASN A 194 18.77 0.57 -17.77
CA ASN A 194 20.16 0.88 -18.11
C ASN A 194 20.27 1.79 -19.35
N GLU A 195 21.42 2.44 -19.52
CA GLU A 195 21.68 3.42 -20.60
C GLU A 195 21.36 2.87 -22.00
N LYS A 196 21.69 1.59 -22.26
CA LYS A 196 21.38 0.93 -23.53
C LYS A 196 19.88 0.83 -23.77
N ILE A 197 19.10 0.40 -22.77
CA ILE A 197 17.64 0.28 -22.90
C ILE A 197 16.99 1.66 -23.06
N LEU A 198 17.45 2.67 -22.32
CA LEU A 198 16.96 4.05 -22.46
C LEU A 198 17.16 4.57 -23.88
N LYS A 199 18.34 4.31 -24.47
CA LYS A 199 18.63 4.70 -25.85
C LYS A 199 17.81 3.92 -26.88
N ASP A 200 17.75 2.60 -26.76
CA ASP A 200 17.19 1.72 -27.78
C ASP A 200 15.65 1.73 -27.79
N PHE A 201 15.02 1.87 -26.62
CA PHE A 201 13.56 1.75 -26.46
C PHE A 201 12.85 3.03 -26.02
N TYR A 202 13.54 3.91 -25.29
CA TYR A 202 12.95 5.16 -24.79
C TYR A 202 13.41 6.41 -25.54
N LEU A 203 14.23 6.24 -26.59
CA LEU A 203 14.77 7.32 -27.43
C LEU A 203 15.59 8.38 -26.65
N ASP A 204 15.96 8.10 -25.40
CA ASP A 204 16.83 8.95 -24.59
C ASP A 204 18.29 8.57 -24.86
N LYS A 205 18.89 9.27 -25.83
CA LYS A 205 20.25 8.99 -26.30
C LYS A 205 21.34 9.46 -25.35
N SER A 206 21.02 10.31 -24.38
CA SER A 206 22.01 10.91 -23.49
C SER A 206 21.39 11.17 -22.10
N PRO A 207 21.06 10.12 -21.34
CA PRO A 207 20.31 10.30 -20.10
C PRO A 207 21.10 11.12 -19.09
N LEU A 208 20.49 12.21 -18.59
CA LEU A 208 21.16 13.19 -17.73
C LEU A 208 21.79 12.57 -16.47
N LEU A 209 21.14 11.57 -15.88
CA LEU A 209 21.65 10.88 -14.70
C LEU A 209 22.99 10.19 -14.96
N TYR A 210 23.12 9.45 -16.06
CA TYR A 210 24.37 8.75 -16.38
C TYR A 210 25.50 9.73 -16.69
N GLN A 211 25.21 10.81 -17.41
CA GLN A 211 26.20 11.87 -17.65
C GLN A 211 26.69 12.49 -16.33
N TYR A 212 25.75 12.80 -15.43
CA TYR A 212 26.06 13.36 -14.12
C TYR A 212 26.95 12.41 -13.30
N LEU A 213 26.61 11.13 -13.25
CA LEU A 213 27.39 10.10 -12.54
C LEU A 213 28.81 9.97 -13.12
N ARG A 214 28.97 9.90 -14.45
CA ARG A 214 30.31 9.86 -15.10
C ARG A 214 31.14 11.10 -14.75
N LYS A 215 30.54 12.29 -14.86
CA LYS A 215 31.22 13.55 -14.55
C LYS A 215 31.68 13.63 -13.09
N ARG A 216 30.96 12.97 -12.18
CA ARG A 216 31.31 12.84 -10.76
C ARG A 216 32.30 11.71 -10.45
N GLY A 217 32.74 10.95 -11.45
CA GLY A 217 33.70 9.86 -11.28
C GLY A 217 33.10 8.55 -10.79
N PHE A 218 31.77 8.38 -10.85
CA PHE A 218 31.15 7.10 -10.51
C PHE A 218 31.49 6.02 -11.53
N TYR A 219 31.72 4.81 -11.03
CA TYR A 219 31.77 3.61 -11.85
C TYR A 219 30.36 3.25 -12.35
N ILE A 220 30.23 2.99 -13.65
CA ILE A 220 28.98 2.59 -14.28
C ILE A 220 29.13 1.20 -14.86
N ALA A 221 28.40 0.25 -14.28
CA ALA A 221 28.29 -1.10 -14.79
C ALA A 221 27.19 -1.16 -15.86
N ASP A 222 27.53 -0.74 -17.08
CA ASP A 222 26.61 -0.59 -18.23
C ASP A 222 25.95 -1.91 -18.70
N SER A 223 26.57 -3.04 -18.38
CA SER A 223 26.13 -4.40 -18.73
C SER A 223 25.41 -5.11 -17.58
N SER A 224 25.16 -4.43 -16.46
CA SER A 224 24.44 -4.99 -15.31
C SER A 224 22.99 -5.32 -15.64
N ARG A 225 22.48 -6.38 -14.99
CA ARG A 225 21.10 -6.85 -15.07
C ARG A 225 20.53 -7.01 -13.67
N ALA A 226 19.24 -6.72 -13.51
CA ALA A 226 18.53 -7.09 -12.30
C ALA A 226 18.51 -8.63 -12.18
N ASN A 227 18.67 -9.15 -10.96
CA ASN A 227 18.64 -10.60 -10.72
C ASN A 227 17.27 -11.21 -11.10
N TYR A 228 16.19 -10.42 -10.96
CA TYR A 228 14.81 -10.82 -11.25
C TYR A 228 14.01 -9.66 -11.84
N PRO A 229 12.97 -9.93 -12.65
CA PRO A 229 12.19 -8.89 -13.33
C PRO A 229 11.22 -8.13 -12.43
N PHE A 230 10.89 -8.65 -11.24
CA PHE A 230 9.95 -8.03 -10.30
C PHE A 230 10.68 -7.42 -9.12
N THR A 231 10.30 -6.19 -8.73
CA THR A 231 10.95 -5.41 -7.65
C THR A 231 11.11 -6.21 -6.36
N ALA A 232 10.07 -6.93 -5.93
CA ALA A 232 10.13 -7.75 -4.72
C ALA A 232 11.24 -8.82 -4.81
N LEU A 233 11.35 -9.55 -5.92
CA LEU A 233 12.37 -10.59 -6.09
C LEU A 233 13.77 -9.98 -6.27
N SER A 234 13.89 -8.88 -7.01
CA SER A 234 15.16 -8.18 -7.22
C SER A 234 15.73 -7.63 -5.91
N LEU A 235 14.87 -7.03 -5.07
CA LEU A 235 15.26 -6.54 -3.75
C LEU A 235 15.56 -7.68 -2.78
N SER A 236 14.73 -8.73 -2.74
CA SER A 236 15.03 -9.92 -1.91
C SER A 236 16.39 -10.52 -2.25
N SER A 237 16.74 -10.60 -3.54
CA SER A 237 18.02 -11.14 -3.98
C SER A 237 19.19 -10.22 -3.63
N SER A 238 19.11 -8.93 -3.99
CA SER A 238 20.21 -7.98 -3.78
C SER A 238 20.48 -7.69 -2.30
N LEU A 239 19.44 -7.57 -1.46
CA LEU A 239 19.60 -7.37 -0.01
C LEU A 239 20.05 -8.64 0.74
N ASN A 240 20.00 -9.79 0.09
CA ASN A 240 20.50 -11.06 0.65
C ASN A 240 21.75 -11.60 -0.05
N LEU A 241 22.35 -10.81 -0.95
CA LEU A 241 23.62 -11.12 -1.61
C LEU A 241 23.61 -12.48 -2.33
N GLY A 242 22.45 -12.91 -2.84
CA GLY A 242 22.29 -14.25 -3.42
C GLY A 242 21.04 -14.40 -4.28
N TYR A 243 21.04 -15.41 -5.15
CA TYR A 243 19.87 -15.77 -5.95
C TYR A 243 18.81 -16.47 -5.09
N LEU A 244 17.55 -16.30 -5.47
CA LEU A 244 16.40 -17.00 -4.90
C LEU A 244 16.30 -18.38 -5.57
N ASP A 245 16.91 -19.39 -4.95
CA ASP A 245 16.82 -20.78 -5.40
C ASP A 245 15.58 -21.49 -4.81
N SER A 246 15.40 -22.77 -5.17
CA SER A 246 14.26 -23.58 -4.70
C SER A 246 14.21 -23.76 -3.18
N SER A 247 15.34 -23.62 -2.48
CA SER A 247 15.42 -23.74 -1.02
C SER A 247 14.86 -22.51 -0.31
N ILE A 248 14.89 -21.34 -0.96
CA ILE A 248 14.36 -20.06 -0.48
C ILE A 248 12.91 -19.82 -0.93
N SER A 249 12.44 -20.57 -1.94
CA SER A 249 11.16 -20.36 -2.64
C SER A 249 9.91 -20.31 -1.74
N ASN A 250 9.94 -20.99 -0.58
CA ASN A 250 8.79 -21.02 0.34
C ASN A 250 8.67 -19.76 1.20
N THR A 251 9.67 -18.88 1.21
CA THR A 251 9.65 -17.64 1.99
C THR A 251 9.14 -16.50 1.13
N ALA A 252 8.16 -15.75 1.64
CA ALA A 252 7.64 -14.58 0.94
C ALA A 252 8.78 -13.55 0.70
N PRO A 253 8.91 -13.00 -0.52
CA PRO A 253 9.93 -11.98 -0.83
C PRO A 253 9.93 -10.79 0.14
N THR A 254 8.75 -10.39 0.61
CA THR A 254 8.57 -9.33 1.61
C THR A 254 9.29 -9.63 2.93
N THR A 255 9.25 -10.88 3.40
CA THR A 255 9.98 -11.32 4.59
C THR A 255 11.49 -11.21 4.38
N LEU A 256 11.99 -11.63 3.20
CA LEU A 256 13.42 -11.56 2.86
C LEU A 256 13.93 -10.12 2.71
N ILE A 257 13.06 -9.16 2.38
CA ILE A 257 13.42 -7.74 2.32
C ILE A 257 13.42 -7.13 3.73
N ARG A 258 12.36 -7.38 4.51
CA ARG A 258 12.19 -6.83 5.87
C ARG A 258 13.33 -7.24 6.78
N ASP A 259 13.68 -8.52 6.75
CA ASP A 259 14.80 -9.09 7.48
C ASP A 259 15.82 -9.63 6.48
N ASN A 260 16.90 -8.89 6.26
CA ASN A 260 17.83 -9.14 5.17
C ASN A 260 19.29 -9.15 5.65
N THR A 261 20.12 -9.89 4.92
CA THR A 261 21.55 -10.09 5.22
C THR A 261 22.31 -8.76 5.28
N VAL A 262 22.08 -7.84 4.35
CA VAL A 262 22.80 -6.57 4.28
C VAL A 262 22.59 -5.76 5.57
N ASN A 263 21.35 -5.68 6.05
CA ASN A 263 21.04 -5.04 7.33
C ASN A 263 21.74 -5.74 8.50
N HIS A 264 21.76 -7.07 8.55
CA HIS A 264 22.52 -7.80 9.59
C HIS A 264 24.02 -7.49 9.55
N ILE A 265 24.62 -7.42 8.36
CA ILE A 265 26.05 -7.07 8.19
C ILE A 265 26.33 -5.68 8.75
N PHE A 266 25.59 -4.67 8.29
CA PHE A 266 25.79 -3.29 8.73
C PHE A 266 25.46 -3.11 10.22
N LYS A 267 24.44 -3.81 10.73
CA LYS A 267 24.10 -3.79 12.15
C LYS A 267 25.22 -4.38 13.01
N LYS A 268 25.79 -5.52 12.59
CA LYS A 268 26.93 -6.14 13.26
C LYS A 268 28.19 -5.26 13.20
N ALA A 269 28.37 -4.50 12.12
CA ALA A 269 29.44 -3.52 11.98
C ALA A 269 29.16 -2.21 12.75
N ASN A 270 28.11 -2.12 13.58
CA ASN A 270 27.74 -0.94 14.35
C ASN A 270 27.38 0.30 13.51
N TYR A 271 26.90 0.11 12.28
CA TYR A 271 26.30 1.20 11.50
C TYR A 271 24.90 1.52 12.00
N LYS A 272 24.52 2.79 11.90
CA LYS A 272 23.12 3.21 12.05
C LYS A 272 22.35 2.85 10.77
N LEU A 273 21.27 2.11 10.91
CA LEU A 273 20.43 1.73 9.77
C LEU A 273 19.28 2.73 9.63
N ILE A 274 19.16 3.35 8.46
CA ILE A 274 18.13 4.36 8.19
C ILE A 274 17.44 4.01 6.87
N ASN A 275 16.11 4.10 6.84
CA ASN A 275 15.35 4.01 5.59
C ASN A 275 14.38 5.19 5.46
N ILE A 276 13.85 5.35 4.25
CA ILE A 276 12.74 6.24 3.96
C ILE A 276 11.58 5.42 3.39
N GLU A 277 10.36 5.72 3.84
CA GLU A 277 9.17 5.04 3.37
C GLU A 277 8.92 5.40 1.90
N SER A 278 9.15 4.43 1.01
CA SER A 278 8.91 4.60 -0.44
C SER A 278 7.43 4.75 -0.81
N GLY A 279 6.52 4.44 0.13
CA GLY A 279 5.09 4.26 -0.08
C GLY A 279 4.76 3.05 -0.97
N PHE A 280 5.62 2.03 -0.90
CA PHE A 280 5.43 0.71 -1.50
C PHE A 280 5.66 -0.35 -0.41
N ALA A 281 4.64 -1.16 -0.12
CA ALA A 281 4.49 -2.00 1.08
C ALA A 281 5.68 -2.92 1.34
N ILE A 282 6.34 -3.39 0.28
CA ILE A 282 7.49 -4.30 0.38
C ILE A 282 8.75 -3.63 0.98
N THR A 283 8.79 -2.29 1.01
CA THR A 283 9.93 -1.47 1.48
C THR A 283 9.54 -0.44 2.54
N GLU A 284 8.32 -0.51 3.07
CA GLU A 284 7.86 0.39 4.16
C GLU A 284 8.47 0.03 5.51
N GLN A 285 8.74 -1.26 5.75
CA GLN A 285 9.16 -1.76 7.05
C GLN A 285 10.40 -2.63 6.90
N PHE A 286 11.30 -2.54 7.89
CA PHE A 286 12.48 -3.38 8.04
C PHE A 286 12.66 -3.71 9.52
N THR A 287 13.17 -4.90 9.82
CA THR A 287 13.23 -5.43 11.19
C THR A 287 14.32 -4.77 12.04
N LEU A 288 15.49 -4.47 11.45
CA LEU A 288 16.68 -4.01 12.18
C LEU A 288 16.93 -2.50 12.09
N VAL A 289 16.06 -1.75 11.42
CA VAL A 289 16.28 -0.33 11.13
C VAL A 289 16.15 0.53 12.39
N ASP A 290 17.08 1.46 12.59
CA ASP A 290 17.12 2.36 13.74
C ASP A 290 16.21 3.59 13.57
N LYS A 291 16.00 4.02 12.33
CA LYS A 291 15.18 5.19 12.00
C LYS A 291 14.50 5.03 10.65
N THR A 292 13.18 5.23 10.64
CA THR A 292 12.37 5.33 9.42
C THR A 292 11.93 6.77 9.21
N ILE A 293 12.28 7.35 8.07
CA ILE A 293 11.80 8.65 7.64
C ILE A 293 10.45 8.45 6.93
N SER A 294 9.39 9.05 7.47
CA SER A 294 8.08 8.96 6.84
C SER A 294 7.96 9.94 5.67
N ALA A 295 7.46 9.45 4.53
CA ALA A 295 7.38 10.24 3.30
C ALA A 295 6.05 10.06 2.53
N HIS A 296 5.08 9.31 3.05
CA HIS A 296 3.78 9.13 2.40
C HIS A 296 2.64 9.71 3.23
N LEU A 297 1.56 10.16 2.56
CA LEU A 297 0.32 10.56 3.27
C LEU A 297 -0.52 9.35 3.63
N LEU A 298 -0.68 8.44 2.68
CA LEU A 298 -1.38 7.18 2.79
C LEU A 298 -0.37 6.06 2.60
N ASN A 299 -0.44 5.02 3.42
CA ASN A 299 0.34 3.81 3.17
C ASN A 299 -0.30 3.02 2.02
N GLU A 300 0.36 1.95 1.56
CA GLU A 300 -0.18 1.19 0.44
C GLU A 300 -1.57 0.59 0.74
N PHE A 301 -1.81 0.09 1.96
CA PHE A 301 -3.12 -0.48 2.33
C PHE A 301 -4.25 0.55 2.19
N GLU A 302 -4.02 1.76 2.69
CA GLU A 302 -4.99 2.85 2.60
C GLU A 302 -5.19 3.34 1.16
N THR A 303 -4.11 3.38 0.38
CA THR A 303 -4.20 3.70 -1.06
C THR A 303 -5.12 2.69 -1.75
N ARG A 304 -4.92 1.39 -1.49
CA ARG A 304 -5.79 0.32 -2.02
C ARG A 304 -7.21 0.40 -1.50
N LEU A 305 -7.41 0.83 -0.26
CA LEU A 305 -8.75 1.06 0.28
C LEU A 305 -9.44 2.21 -0.45
N VAL A 306 -8.73 3.32 -0.70
CA VAL A 306 -9.24 4.47 -1.46
C VAL A 306 -9.56 4.08 -2.91
N ASP A 307 -8.74 3.25 -3.56
CA ASP A 307 -8.97 2.73 -4.92
C ASP A 307 -10.32 1.98 -5.07
N LEU A 308 -10.83 1.41 -3.98
CA LEU A 308 -12.15 0.76 -3.93
C LEU A 308 -13.31 1.76 -3.84
N THR A 309 -13.04 3.01 -3.50
CA THR A 309 -14.06 4.03 -3.24
C THR A 309 -14.24 5.02 -4.38
N ILE A 310 -15.27 5.87 -4.26
CA ILE A 310 -15.47 7.05 -5.12
C ILE A 310 -14.29 8.05 -5.06
N LEU A 311 -13.46 7.98 -4.02
CA LEU A 311 -12.32 8.87 -3.80
C LEU A 311 -11.08 8.48 -4.61
N ARG A 312 -11.13 7.42 -5.41
CA ARG A 312 -10.09 7.00 -6.37
C ARG A 312 -9.78 7.99 -7.50
N LEU A 313 -10.16 9.26 -7.35
CA LEU A 313 -9.90 10.35 -8.31
C LEU A 313 -8.41 10.62 -8.52
N ASP A 314 -7.55 10.07 -7.67
CA ASP A 314 -6.10 10.11 -7.88
C ASP A 314 -5.67 9.36 -9.15
N ASP A 315 -6.46 8.40 -9.65
CA ASP A 315 -6.25 7.77 -10.95
C ASP A 315 -6.19 8.79 -12.09
N VAL A 316 -6.91 9.91 -11.95
CA VAL A 316 -6.95 11.00 -12.93
C VAL A 316 -5.96 12.09 -12.56
N LEU A 317 -5.84 12.40 -11.27
CA LEU A 317 -5.11 13.58 -10.79
C LEU A 317 -3.63 13.33 -10.48
N GLY A 318 -3.20 12.08 -10.29
CA GLY A 318 -1.82 11.70 -9.95
C GLY A 318 -1.23 12.44 -8.74
N PHE A 319 -2.07 12.98 -7.85
CA PHE A 319 -1.66 13.88 -6.78
C PHE A 319 -0.91 13.12 -5.67
N THR A 320 -1.40 11.94 -5.27
CA THR A 320 -0.76 11.17 -4.21
C THR A 320 0.60 10.65 -4.66
N HIS A 321 0.70 10.14 -5.90
CA HIS A 321 1.95 9.70 -6.50
C HIS A 321 2.98 10.84 -6.61
N TYR A 322 2.57 12.02 -7.09
CA TYR A 322 3.44 13.19 -7.17
C TYR A 322 3.91 13.64 -5.78
N LYS A 323 2.99 13.72 -4.82
CA LYS A 323 3.31 14.18 -3.46
C LYS A 323 4.21 13.18 -2.74
N ARG A 324 4.02 11.87 -2.94
CA ARG A 324 4.93 10.81 -2.46
C ARG A 324 6.34 10.99 -3.01
N LEU A 325 6.48 11.14 -4.33
CA LEU A 325 7.80 11.38 -4.95
C LEU A 325 8.48 12.62 -4.34
N LYS A 326 7.75 13.73 -4.25
CA LYS A 326 8.29 14.98 -3.68
C LYS A 326 8.70 14.83 -2.22
N ASN A 327 7.89 14.15 -1.42
CA ASN A 327 8.18 13.91 -0.01
C ASN A 327 9.42 13.02 0.17
N VAL A 328 9.58 11.96 -0.64
CA VAL A 328 10.77 11.10 -0.60
C VAL A 328 12.02 11.92 -0.92
N LEU A 329 11.97 12.74 -1.98
CA LEU A 329 13.07 13.61 -2.39
C LEU A 329 13.43 14.64 -1.31
N ASN A 330 12.44 15.30 -0.72
CA ASN A 330 12.65 16.25 0.38
C ASN A 330 13.20 15.55 1.65
N GLY A 331 12.77 14.32 1.90
CA GLY A 331 13.24 13.51 3.03
C GLY A 331 14.70 13.11 2.93
N LEU A 332 15.33 13.17 1.75
CA LEU A 332 16.72 12.78 1.56
C LEU A 332 17.70 13.62 2.41
N GLU A 333 17.37 14.89 2.68
CA GLU A 333 18.19 15.75 3.53
C GLU A 333 18.27 15.25 4.98
N SER A 334 17.26 14.51 5.44
CA SER A 334 17.22 13.97 6.81
C SER A 334 18.30 12.91 7.05
N PHE A 335 18.79 12.23 6.00
CA PHE A 335 19.92 11.31 6.14
C PHE A 335 21.23 12.06 6.43
N LEU A 336 21.39 13.29 5.94
CA LEU A 336 22.62 14.07 6.12
C LEU A 336 22.79 14.58 7.56
N GLN A 337 21.70 14.71 8.32
CA GLN A 337 21.71 15.20 9.70
C GLN A 337 22.17 14.15 10.71
N GLU A 338 22.17 12.87 10.31
CA GLU A 338 22.55 11.75 11.17
C GLU A 338 24.08 11.60 11.23
N LYS A 339 24.65 11.62 12.44
CA LYS A 339 26.10 11.53 12.67
C LYS A 339 26.56 10.07 12.81
N GLY A 340 27.82 9.83 12.43
CA GLY A 340 28.45 8.52 12.46
C GLY A 340 28.10 7.64 11.26
N PRO A 341 28.81 6.51 11.07
CA PRO A 341 28.60 5.63 9.93
C PRO A 341 27.17 5.11 9.85
N LYS A 342 26.54 5.31 8.70
CA LYS A 342 25.15 4.90 8.46
C LYS A 342 24.97 4.16 7.14
N PHE A 343 24.07 3.18 7.16
CA PHE A 343 23.56 2.52 5.97
C PHE A 343 22.16 3.04 5.67
N CYS A 344 22.01 3.67 4.52
CA CYS A 344 20.79 4.34 4.10
C CYS A 344 20.16 3.59 2.93
N PHE A 345 19.00 2.96 3.18
CA PHE A 345 18.22 2.34 2.12
C PHE A 345 17.16 3.32 1.58
N ILE A 346 17.23 3.61 0.29
CA ILE A 346 16.38 4.59 -0.38
C ILE A 346 15.75 3.93 -1.60
N HIS A 347 14.42 3.77 -1.56
CA HIS A 347 13.66 3.26 -2.69
C HIS A 347 12.74 4.36 -3.24
N ILE A 348 13.03 4.82 -4.45
CA ILE A 348 12.28 5.86 -5.16
C ILE A 348 11.43 5.17 -6.22
N VAL A 349 10.11 5.18 -6.03
CA VAL A 349 9.13 4.54 -6.93
C VAL A 349 8.87 5.43 -8.15
N SER A 350 9.93 5.71 -8.91
CA SER A 350 9.97 6.50 -10.14
C SER A 350 11.20 6.07 -10.94
N PRO A 351 11.09 5.85 -12.26
CA PRO A 351 10.00 6.21 -13.16
C PRO A 351 8.83 5.21 -13.22
N HIS A 352 8.67 4.28 -12.28
CA HIS A 352 7.52 3.37 -12.25
C HIS A 352 6.17 4.09 -12.42
N PRO A 353 5.25 3.60 -13.28
CA PRO A 353 3.92 4.18 -13.46
C PRO A 353 3.10 4.30 -12.17
N PRO A 354 2.15 5.26 -12.08
CA PRO A 354 1.82 6.26 -13.10
C PRO A 354 2.87 7.35 -13.22
N TYR A 355 3.13 7.80 -14.45
CA TYR A 355 4.08 8.88 -14.73
C TYR A 355 3.44 10.23 -14.35
N VAL A 356 3.97 10.90 -13.34
CA VAL A 356 3.39 12.14 -12.77
C VAL A 356 4.25 13.38 -12.96
N VAL A 357 5.47 13.22 -13.47
CA VAL A 357 6.40 14.32 -13.77
C VAL A 357 7.05 14.13 -15.14
N ASP A 358 7.35 15.24 -15.81
CA ASP A 358 8.07 15.26 -17.08
C ASP A 358 9.59 15.19 -16.88
N SER A 359 10.34 15.23 -17.98
CA SER A 359 11.81 15.20 -17.96
C SER A 359 12.45 16.42 -17.27
N ALA A 360 11.71 17.51 -17.08
CA ALA A 360 12.15 18.68 -16.32
C ALA A 360 11.76 18.61 -14.83
N GLY A 361 11.10 17.52 -14.41
CA GLY A 361 10.59 17.34 -13.04
C GLY A 361 9.31 18.14 -12.76
N LYS A 362 8.67 18.71 -13.79
CA LYS A 362 7.40 19.43 -13.65
C LYS A 362 6.25 18.43 -13.67
N ARG A 363 5.23 18.67 -12.84
CA ARG A 363 4.05 17.81 -12.76
C ARG A 363 3.31 17.74 -14.10
N MET A 364 2.98 16.53 -14.56
CA MET A 364 2.22 16.24 -15.78
C MET A 364 0.73 16.04 -15.45
N VAL A 365 0.04 17.07 -14.95
CA VAL A 365 -1.42 17.01 -14.71
C VAL A 365 -2.04 18.36 -14.92
#